data_AF-A0A6V8CK09-F1
#
_entry.id   AF-A0A6V8CK09-F1
#
_cell.length_a   1.000
_cell.length_b   1.000
_cell.length_c   1.000
_cell.angle_alpha   90.00
_cell.angle_beta   90.00
_cell.angle_gamma   90.00
#
_symmetry.space_group_name_H-M   'P 1'
#
loop_
_entity.id
_entity.type
_entity.pdbx_description
1 polymer ?
#
loop_
_entity_poly.entity_id
_entity_poly.type
_entity_poly.pdbx_seq_one_letter_code
_entity_poly.pdbx_strand_id
1 'polypeptide(L)'
;MRRSQSTLLTTIAIISGLLFMSQFPAISSVANIHPDETTGEKPPSTDSDRDGIPDVHENLFEEWLNWTSSDNREVSVQGMDKDNASDAMSDFDIDGLNATEEYCWPYPANCTEPGFARGLTGITDVNSGERLYLDPRMADTDGDGMPDG
;
A
#
# COMPACT_ATOMS: atom_id res chain seq x y z
N MET A 1 -45.97 -21.38 -16.53
CA MET A 1 -44.73 -21.86 -15.88
C MET A 1 -43.42 -21.38 -16.52
N ARG A 2 -43.33 -21.07 -17.83
CA ARG A 2 -42.05 -20.66 -18.48
C ARG A 2 -41.47 -19.30 -18.07
N ARG A 3 -42.30 -18.32 -17.66
CA ARG A 3 -41.84 -16.96 -17.32
C ARG A 3 -41.09 -16.87 -15.99
N SER A 4 -41.48 -17.68 -14.99
CA SER A 4 -40.86 -17.66 -13.64
C SER A 4 -39.45 -18.25 -13.63
N GLN A 5 -39.18 -19.26 -14.45
CA GLN A 5 -37.86 -19.89 -14.57
C GLN A 5 -36.84 -18.93 -15.22
N SER A 6 -37.26 -18.14 -16.22
CA SER A 6 -36.40 -17.15 -16.87
C SER A 6 -35.98 -16.02 -15.93
N THR A 7 -36.90 -15.53 -15.08
CA THR A 7 -36.60 -14.47 -14.10
C THR A 7 -35.59 -14.94 -13.05
N LEU A 8 -35.73 -16.19 -12.57
CA LEU A 8 -34.81 -16.79 -11.61
C LEU A 8 -33.39 -16.92 -12.18
N LEU A 9 -33.27 -17.38 -13.43
CA LEU A 9 -31.98 -17.53 -14.11
C LEU A 9 -31.28 -16.18 -14.32
N THR A 10 -32.03 -15.13 -14.69
CA THR A 10 -31.46 -13.79 -14.85
C THR A 10 -30.99 -13.20 -13.52
N THR A 11 -31.73 -13.40 -12.42
CA THR A 11 -31.31 -12.92 -11.11
C THR A 11 -30.05 -13.61 -10.62
N ILE A 12 -29.93 -14.93 -10.84
CA ILE A 12 -28.72 -15.68 -10.48
C ILE A 12 -27.54 -15.20 -11.31
N ALA A 13 -27.71 -15.01 -12.62
CA ALA A 13 -26.65 -14.52 -13.50
C ALA A 13 -26.14 -13.12 -13.10
N ILE A 14 -27.04 -12.22 -12.70
CA ILE A 14 -26.67 -10.86 -12.26
C ILE A 14 -25.92 -10.92 -10.91
N ILE A 15 -26.41 -11.69 -9.94
CA ILE A 15 -25.77 -11.84 -8.64
C ILE A 15 -24.39 -12.50 -8.78
N SER A 16 -24.27 -13.54 -9.61
CA SER A 16 -22.98 -14.15 -9.91
C SER A 16 -22.03 -13.17 -10.62
N GLY A 17 -22.53 -12.37 -11.57
CA GLY A 17 -21.73 -11.33 -12.23
C GLY A 17 -21.19 -10.29 -11.24
N LEU A 18 -22.03 -9.82 -10.32
CA LEU A 18 -21.64 -8.87 -9.27
C LEU A 18 -20.62 -9.45 -8.29
N LEU A 19 -20.80 -10.71 -7.88
CA LEU A 19 -19.85 -11.43 -7.02
C LEU A 19 -18.50 -11.68 -7.70
N PHE A 20 -18.47 -11.85 -9.02
CA PHE A 20 -17.22 -11.96 -9.77
C PHE A 20 -16.53 -10.59 -9.91
N MET A 21 -17.29 -9.50 -10.12
CA MET A 21 -16.71 -8.17 -10.22
C MET A 21 -16.14 -7.65 -8.89
N SER A 22 -16.72 -8.05 -7.75
CA SER A 22 -16.21 -7.66 -6.43
C SER A 22 -14.91 -8.34 -6.01
N GLN A 23 -14.40 -9.30 -6.80
CA GLN A 23 -13.15 -10.00 -6.52
C GLN A 23 -11.96 -9.49 -7.33
N PHE A 24 -12.19 -8.56 -8.26
CA PHE A 24 -11.06 -7.89 -8.90
C PHE A 24 -10.50 -6.83 -7.94
N PRO A 25 -9.19 -6.86 -7.64
CA PRO A 25 -8.55 -5.82 -6.84
C PRO A 25 -8.75 -4.47 -7.53
N ALA A 26 -8.92 -3.41 -6.73
CA ALA A 26 -9.02 -2.05 -7.24
C ALA A 26 -7.77 -1.76 -8.08
N ILE A 27 -7.97 -1.60 -9.39
CA ILE A 27 -6.91 -1.17 -10.28
C ILE A 27 -6.68 0.30 -9.94
N SER A 28 -5.49 0.60 -9.43
CA SER A 28 -5.09 1.97 -9.05
C SER A 28 -5.41 2.96 -10.16
N SER A 29 -5.87 4.16 -9.81
CA SER A 29 -6.05 5.23 -10.78
C SER A 29 -4.71 5.54 -11.43
N VAL A 30 -4.68 5.51 -12.76
CA VAL A 30 -3.52 5.92 -13.56
C VAL A 30 -3.49 7.44 -13.63
N ALA A 31 -2.30 8.05 -13.54
CA ALA A 31 -2.11 9.50 -13.58
C ALA A 31 -2.73 10.18 -14.83
N ASN A 32 -3.00 9.43 -15.90
CA ASN A 32 -3.71 9.91 -17.08
C ASN A 32 -4.44 8.75 -17.79
N ILE A 33 -5.61 9.06 -18.38
CA ILE A 33 -6.41 8.13 -19.21
C ILE A 33 -6.03 8.20 -20.71
N HIS A 34 -5.16 9.14 -21.10
CA HIS A 34 -4.63 9.30 -22.44
C HIS A 34 -3.21 8.69 -22.54
N PRO A 35 -3.07 7.46 -23.09
CA PRO A 35 -1.78 6.76 -23.17
C PRO A 35 -0.76 7.43 -24.09
N ASP A 36 -1.18 8.42 -24.86
CA ASP A 36 -0.40 9.25 -25.77
C ASP A 36 0.24 10.46 -25.07
N GLU A 37 -0.20 10.81 -23.86
CA GLU A 37 0.39 11.85 -23.01
C GLU A 37 1.33 11.28 -21.93
N THR A 38 1.47 9.96 -21.87
CA THR A 38 2.38 9.28 -20.93
C THR A 38 3.81 9.22 -21.49
N THR A 39 4.83 9.26 -20.63
CA THR A 39 6.25 9.18 -21.04
C THR A 39 6.64 7.81 -21.60
N GLY A 40 5.69 6.86 -21.68
CA GLY A 40 5.93 5.50 -22.17
C GLY A 40 6.81 4.67 -21.25
N GLU A 41 7.16 5.17 -20.07
CA GLU A 41 7.91 4.41 -19.08
C GLU A 41 7.01 3.30 -18.52
N LYS A 42 7.54 2.08 -18.53
CA LYS A 42 7.02 1.01 -17.65
C LYS A 42 7.05 1.61 -16.24
N PRO A 43 5.98 1.52 -15.42
CA PRO A 43 6.04 2.03 -14.04
C PRO A 43 7.30 1.44 -13.42
N PRO A 44 8.32 2.26 -13.13
CA PRO A 44 9.51 1.73 -12.53
C PRO A 44 9.11 1.45 -11.09
N SER A 45 8.75 0.19 -10.79
CA SER A 45 9.19 -0.39 -9.53
C SER A 45 10.69 -0.58 -9.69
N THR A 46 11.42 0.55 -9.76
CA THR A 46 12.85 0.55 -9.54
C THR A 46 12.97 0.23 -8.07
N ASP A 47 13.74 -0.80 -7.80
CA ASP A 47 14.14 -1.25 -6.48
C ASP A 47 15.67 -1.27 -6.61
N SER A 48 16.25 -0.12 -6.28
CA SER A 48 17.63 0.26 -6.62
C SER A 48 18.64 -0.60 -5.85
N ASP A 49 18.33 -0.92 -4.60
CA ASP A 49 19.16 -1.69 -3.69
C ASP A 49 18.71 -3.16 -3.52
N ARG A 50 17.55 -3.54 -4.05
CA ARG A 50 17.02 -4.91 -4.17
C ARG A 50 16.54 -5.51 -2.87
N ASP A 51 15.93 -4.74 -2.00
CA ASP A 51 15.31 -5.24 -0.77
C ASP A 51 13.84 -5.65 -0.94
N GLY A 52 13.23 -5.33 -2.09
CA GLY A 52 11.84 -5.66 -2.42
C GLY A 52 10.84 -4.54 -2.13
N ILE A 53 11.27 -3.43 -1.56
CA ILE A 53 10.51 -2.19 -1.45
C ILE A 53 10.79 -1.34 -2.72
N PRO A 54 9.76 -0.79 -3.39
CA PRO A 54 10.01 0.07 -4.53
C PRO A 54 10.54 1.44 -4.10
N ASP A 55 11.50 1.98 -4.86
CA ASP A 55 12.08 3.33 -4.66
C ASP A 55 10.99 4.41 -4.50
N VAL A 56 9.84 4.26 -5.17
CA VAL A 56 8.73 5.23 -5.08
C VAL A 56 8.18 5.33 -3.66
N HIS A 57 8.11 4.21 -2.94
CA HIS A 57 7.67 4.19 -1.54
C HIS A 57 8.75 4.78 -0.62
N GLU A 58 10.01 4.42 -0.84
CA GLU A 58 11.12 4.93 -0.04
C GLU A 58 11.28 6.44 -0.19
N ASN A 59 11.18 6.97 -1.42
CA ASN A 59 11.21 8.41 -1.68
C ASN A 59 10.03 9.15 -1.01
N LEU A 60 8.90 8.48 -0.74
CA LEU A 60 7.77 9.09 -0.03
C LEU A 60 8.11 9.32 1.45
N PHE A 61 8.93 8.45 2.03
CA PHE A 61 9.31 8.43 3.44
C PHE A 61 10.81 8.71 3.66
N GLU A 62 11.49 9.36 2.70
CA GLU A 62 12.94 9.63 2.76
C GLU A 62 13.32 10.62 3.86
N GLU A 63 12.41 11.55 4.18
CA GLU A 63 12.70 12.65 5.09
C GLU A 63 12.77 12.17 6.54
N TRP A 64 13.67 12.77 7.31
CA TRP A 64 13.78 12.53 8.74
C TRP A 64 12.59 13.14 9.48
N LEU A 65 11.92 12.34 10.30
CA LEU A 65 10.82 12.81 11.15
C LEU A 65 11.39 13.31 12.48
N ASN A 66 11.26 14.61 12.72
CA ASN A 66 11.75 15.24 13.95
C ASN A 66 10.58 15.84 14.73
N TRP A 67 10.42 15.46 15.99
CA TRP A 67 9.39 16.01 16.86
C TRP A 67 9.84 16.09 18.31
N THR A 68 9.04 16.79 19.11
CA THR A 68 9.24 16.86 20.55
C THR A 68 8.25 15.93 21.23
N SER A 69 8.77 14.97 21.99
CA SER A 69 7.95 14.08 22.82
C SER A 69 7.25 14.85 23.95
N SER A 70 6.21 14.27 24.53
CA SER A 70 5.47 14.84 25.67
C SER A 70 6.36 15.17 26.88
N ASP A 71 7.49 14.47 27.02
CA ASP A 71 8.53 14.70 28.04
C ASP A 71 9.53 15.82 27.67
N ASN A 72 9.28 16.59 26.61
CA ASN A 72 10.13 17.67 26.13
C ASN A 72 11.52 17.20 25.64
N ARG A 73 11.62 15.93 25.24
CA ARG A 73 12.79 15.32 24.58
C ARG A 73 12.64 15.43 23.07
N GLU A 74 13.72 15.80 22.39
CA GLU A 74 13.79 15.76 20.93
C GLU A 74 13.94 14.31 20.48
N VAL A 75 13.07 13.89 19.56
CA VAL A 75 13.08 12.57 18.94
C VAL A 75 13.26 12.78 17.45
N SER A 76 14.22 12.05 16.88
CA SER A 76 14.52 12.06 15.45
C SER A 76 14.47 10.61 14.97
N VAL A 77 13.57 10.32 14.04
CA VAL A 77 13.47 9.02 13.38
C VAL A 77 13.97 9.15 11.95
N GLN A 78 14.84 8.22 11.57
CA GLN A 78 15.44 8.17 10.25
C GLN A 78 14.39 7.76 9.21
N GLY A 79 14.37 8.44 8.07
CA GLY A 79 13.56 8.03 6.92
C GLY A 79 14.20 6.91 6.11
N MET A 80 13.44 6.38 5.15
CA MET A 80 13.89 5.33 4.23
C MET A 80 14.98 5.83 3.26
N ASP A 81 15.77 4.91 2.72
CA ASP A 81 16.87 5.20 1.80
C ASP A 81 16.98 4.14 0.71
N LYS A 82 16.49 4.49 -0.49
CA LYS A 82 16.51 3.69 -1.73
C LYS A 82 17.86 3.14 -2.18
N ASP A 83 18.96 3.59 -1.58
CA ASP A 83 20.31 3.10 -1.87
C ASP A 83 20.83 2.16 -0.76
N ASN A 84 20.03 1.84 0.27
CA ASN A 84 20.41 1.10 1.46
C ASN A 84 19.39 0.01 1.90
N ALA A 85 19.44 -1.13 1.22
CA ALA A 85 18.64 -2.34 1.47
C ALA A 85 18.55 -2.90 2.91
N SER A 86 19.32 -2.37 3.86
CA SER A 86 19.21 -2.75 5.27
C SER A 86 18.11 -2.01 6.03
N ASP A 87 17.64 -0.89 5.49
CA ASP A 87 16.57 -0.09 6.07
C ASP A 87 15.21 -0.81 5.99
N ALA A 88 14.96 -1.60 4.93
CA ALA A 88 13.78 -2.45 4.79
C ALA A 88 13.54 -3.44 5.95
N MET A 89 14.62 -3.90 6.59
CA MET A 89 14.54 -4.81 7.75
C MET A 89 14.67 -4.09 9.09
N SER A 90 14.77 -2.76 9.06
CA SER A 90 14.88 -1.93 10.24
C SER A 90 13.50 -1.50 10.73
N ASP A 91 13.37 -1.43 12.05
CA ASP A 91 12.22 -0.91 12.79
C ASP A 91 12.69 0.43 13.39
N PHE A 92 12.53 1.51 12.64
CA PHE A 92 13.12 2.81 12.99
C PHE A 92 12.31 3.55 14.05
N ASP A 93 11.00 3.34 14.07
CA ASP A 93 10.02 3.94 14.95
C ASP A 93 9.68 3.07 16.18
N ILE A 94 10.19 1.84 16.22
CA ILE A 94 10.24 0.95 17.39
C ILE A 94 8.83 0.53 17.80
N ASP A 95 8.03 0.14 16.82
CA ASP A 95 6.63 -0.22 16.98
C ASP A 95 6.40 -1.75 16.96
N GLY A 96 7.39 -2.50 16.47
CA GLY A 96 7.39 -3.96 16.39
C GLY A 96 7.27 -4.52 14.98
N LEU A 97 7.11 -3.69 13.95
CA LEU A 97 7.20 -4.06 12.54
C LEU A 97 8.49 -3.51 11.92
N ASN A 98 8.99 -4.19 10.89
CA ASN A 98 10.00 -3.59 10.04
C ASN A 98 9.35 -2.86 8.86
N ALA A 99 10.12 -1.98 8.22
CA ALA A 99 9.66 -1.22 7.07
C ALA A 99 9.10 -2.09 5.93
N THR A 100 9.58 -3.33 5.73
CA THR A 100 9.00 -4.25 4.75
C THR A 100 7.60 -4.72 5.14
N GLU A 101 7.37 -5.04 6.41
CA GLU A 101 6.07 -5.47 6.93
C GLU A 101 5.05 -4.33 6.87
N GLU A 102 5.49 -3.11 7.18
CA GLU A 102 4.69 -1.90 7.05
C GLU A 102 4.37 -1.58 5.59
N TYR A 103 5.36 -1.65 4.70
CA TYR A 103 5.15 -1.56 3.27
C TYR A 103 4.15 -2.61 2.80
N CYS A 104 4.23 -3.84 3.33
CA CYS A 104 3.34 -4.93 2.95
C CYS A 104 1.90 -4.76 3.42
N TRP A 105 1.61 -3.90 4.38
CA TRP A 105 0.25 -3.70 4.88
C TRP A 105 -0.73 -3.30 3.76
N PRO A 106 -1.97 -3.82 3.71
CA PRO A 106 -2.62 -4.75 4.65
C PRO A 106 -2.46 -6.23 4.26
N TYR A 107 -1.43 -6.55 3.48
CA TYR A 107 -1.20 -7.88 2.94
C TYR A 107 -0.23 -8.71 3.81
N PRO A 108 -0.16 -10.03 3.60
CA PRO A 108 0.83 -10.86 4.31
C PRO A 108 2.26 -10.40 4.00
N ALA A 109 3.18 -10.59 4.95
CA ALA A 109 4.60 -10.20 4.88
C ALA A 109 5.37 -10.70 3.64
N ASN A 110 4.85 -11.70 2.93
CA ASN A 110 5.42 -12.17 1.66
C ASN A 110 4.96 -11.32 0.45
N CYS A 111 4.63 -10.04 0.66
CA CYS A 111 4.09 -9.19 -0.41
C CYS A 111 5.12 -8.84 -1.49
N THR A 112 6.42 -9.00 -1.19
CA THR A 112 7.56 -8.72 -2.08
C THR A 112 7.92 -9.89 -3.00
N GLU A 113 7.23 -11.04 -2.90
CA GLU A 113 7.53 -12.21 -3.73
C GLU A 113 7.17 -11.99 -5.22
N PRO A 114 8.02 -12.42 -6.18
CA PRO A 114 7.85 -12.17 -7.63
C PRO A 114 6.63 -12.83 -8.31
N GLY A 115 5.75 -13.50 -7.54
CA GLY A 115 4.47 -14.05 -8.01
C GLY A 115 3.24 -13.32 -7.47
N PHE A 116 3.43 -12.32 -6.60
CA PHE A 116 2.35 -11.60 -5.95
C PHE A 116 1.88 -10.44 -6.84
N ALA A 117 1.00 -10.73 -7.80
CA ALA A 117 0.51 -9.71 -8.73
C ALA A 117 -0.40 -8.69 -8.02
N ARG A 118 0.13 -7.54 -7.61
CA ARG A 118 -0.66 -6.42 -7.07
C ARG A 118 -0.11 -5.07 -7.54
N GLY A 119 -0.97 -4.05 -7.47
CA GLY A 119 -0.55 -2.65 -7.57
C GLY A 119 0.20 -2.20 -6.31
N LEU A 120 0.31 -0.89 -6.09
CA LEU A 120 0.84 -0.31 -4.84
C LEU A 120 0.20 -0.97 -3.60
N THR A 121 0.86 -1.01 -2.44
CA THR A 121 0.38 -1.55 -1.13
C THR A 121 -0.43 -0.51 -0.34
N GLY A 122 -1.18 -0.88 0.71
CA GLY A 122 -2.11 0.01 1.42
C GLY A 122 -3.62 -0.17 1.15
N ILE A 123 -4.47 0.64 1.80
CA ILE A 123 -5.93 0.66 1.64
C ILE A 123 -6.36 2.01 1.04
N THR A 124 -7.22 2.01 0.03
CA THR A 124 -7.80 3.25 -0.48
C THR A 124 -8.95 3.70 0.43
N ASP A 125 -8.85 4.89 1.00
CA ASP A 125 -9.97 5.47 1.75
C ASP A 125 -11.10 5.83 0.78
N VAL A 126 -12.32 5.43 1.15
CA VAL A 126 -13.53 5.63 0.34
C VAL A 126 -13.99 7.09 0.32
N ASN A 127 -13.54 7.91 1.27
CA ASN A 127 -13.95 9.30 1.40
C ASN A 127 -12.96 10.26 0.71
N SER A 128 -11.66 10.10 0.95
CA SER A 128 -10.61 10.93 0.32
C SER A 128 -10.24 10.43 -1.08
N GLY A 129 -10.39 9.14 -1.35
CA GLY A 129 -9.85 8.48 -2.55
C GLY A 129 -8.32 8.33 -2.51
N GLU A 130 -7.67 8.74 -1.42
CA GLU A 130 -6.24 8.58 -1.21
C GLU A 130 -5.92 7.18 -0.69
N ARG A 131 -4.68 6.76 -0.90
CA ARG A 131 -4.17 5.48 -0.45
C ARG A 131 -3.47 5.67 0.89
N LEU A 132 -3.97 4.98 1.91
CA LEU A 132 -3.42 4.92 3.24
C LEU A 132 -2.33 3.84 3.26
N TYR A 133 -1.16 4.23 3.77
CA TYR A 133 0.00 3.39 4.04
C TYR A 133 0.33 3.54 5.52
N LEU A 134 1.03 2.56 6.09
CA LEU A 134 1.75 2.76 7.35
C LEU A 134 3.00 3.61 7.05
N ASP A 135 3.34 4.55 7.93
CA ASP A 135 4.54 5.39 7.80
C ASP A 135 5.68 4.78 8.63
N PRO A 136 6.76 4.26 8.01
CA PRO A 136 7.86 3.57 8.71
C PRO A 136 8.68 4.41 9.71
N ARG A 137 8.25 5.65 9.95
CA ARG A 137 8.88 6.60 10.86
C ARG A 137 7.95 6.93 12.04
N MET A 138 6.73 6.41 12.06
CA MET A 138 5.70 6.74 13.01
C MET A 138 5.00 5.49 13.54
N ALA A 139 5.31 5.18 14.79
CA ALA A 139 4.82 3.98 15.45
C ALA A 139 3.29 3.82 15.55
N ASP A 140 2.51 4.87 15.31
CA ASP A 140 1.04 4.90 15.36
C ASP A 140 0.56 5.84 14.25
N THR A 141 0.50 5.31 13.02
CA THR A 141 0.24 6.10 11.81
C THR A 141 -1.17 6.72 11.83
N ASP A 142 -2.16 6.04 12.39
CA ASP A 142 -3.55 6.52 12.41
C ASP A 142 -3.93 7.29 13.70
N GLY A 143 -3.04 7.28 14.71
CA GLY A 143 -3.17 8.05 15.94
C GLY A 143 -4.25 7.51 16.87
N ASP A 144 -4.63 6.24 16.74
CA ASP A 144 -5.69 5.62 17.56
C ASP A 144 -5.20 5.20 18.96
N GLY A 145 -3.89 5.25 19.19
CA GLY A 145 -3.23 4.92 20.44
C GLY A 145 -2.76 3.46 20.55
N MET A 146 -2.91 2.65 19.50
CA MET A 146 -2.23 1.37 19.33
C MET A 146 -1.08 1.52 18.32
N PRO A 147 0.06 0.85 18.54
CA PRO A 147 1.10 0.84 17.54
C PRO A 147 0.66 0.04 16.30
N ASP A 148 1.30 0.30 15.16
CA ASP A 148 0.96 -0.37 13.90
C ASP A 148 1.29 -1.89 13.94
N GLY A 149 2.28 -2.29 14.77
CA GLY A 149 2.71 -3.68 15.05
C GLY A 149 1.95 -4.54 16.06
#